data_AF-A0A8T1LT67-F1
#
_entry.id   AF-A0A8T1LT67-F1
#
_cell.length_a   1.000
_cell.length_b   1.000
_cell.length_c   1.000
_cell.angle_alpha   90.00
_cell.angle_beta   90.00
_cell.angle_gamma   90.00
#
_symmetry.space_group_name_H-M   'P 1'
#
loop_
_entity.id
_entity.type
_entity.pdbx_description
1 polymer ?
#
loop_
_entity_poly.entity_id
_entity_poly.type
_entity_poly.pdbx_seq_one_letter_code
_entity_poly.pdbx_strand_id
1 'polypeptide(L)' 'MEHPVFTNFPPAQQDALNKLMSLLGPEGVSHLVAQGPEAVNARLESFSRYENALLEHVQERMSAASAASSATLPCYPTG' A
#
# COMPACT_ATOMS: atom_id res chain seq x y z
N MET A 1 -8.81 -1.19 -25.88
CA MET A 1 -10.15 -1.27 -25.27
C MET A 1 -9.97 -0.91 -23.80
N GLU A 2 -10.52 0.22 -23.39
CA GLU A 2 -10.49 0.66 -21.99
C GLU A 2 -11.69 0.01 -21.30
N HIS A 3 -11.46 -0.85 -20.30
CA HIS A 3 -12.57 -1.54 -19.66
C HIS A 3 -13.37 -0.52 -18.81
N PRO A 4 -14.71 -0.47 -18.94
CA PRO A 4 -15.55 0.45 -18.17
C PRO A 4 -15.43 0.22 -16.65
N VAL A 5 -14.90 -0.94 -16.27
CA VAL A 5 -14.57 -1.32 -14.90
C VAL A 5 -13.50 -0.41 -14.28
N PHE A 6 -12.56 0.09 -15.09
CA PHE A 6 -11.41 0.86 -14.62
C PHE A 6 -11.60 2.38 -14.71
N THR A 7 -12.57 2.84 -15.50
CA THR A 7 -12.81 4.28 -15.73
C THR A 7 -13.65 4.94 -14.64
N ASN A 8 -14.28 4.17 -13.75
CA ASN A 8 -15.11 4.70 -12.67
C ASN A 8 -14.34 4.94 -11.35
N PHE A 9 -13.03 4.65 -11.32
CA PHE A 9 -12.22 4.85 -10.13
C PHE A 9 -11.75 6.32 -10.02
N PRO A 10 -11.82 6.92 -8.82
CA PRO A 10 -11.25 8.24 -8.57
C PRO A 10 -9.74 8.25 -8.84
N PRO A 11 -9.16 9.42 -9.15
CA PRO A 11 -7.75 9.54 -9.58
C PRO A 11 -6.76 8.97 -8.55
N ALA A 12 -7.06 9.07 -7.25
CA ALA A 12 -6.24 8.46 -6.19
C ALA A 12 -6.21 6.92 -6.25
N GLN A 13 -7.30 6.28 -6.72
CA GLN A 13 -7.38 4.83 -6.89
C GLN A 13 -6.85 4.37 -8.26
N GLN A 14 -6.79 5.26 -9.26
CA GLN A 14 -6.19 4.94 -10.56
C GLN A 14 -4.70 4.64 -10.47
N ASP A 15 -3.95 5.33 -9.61
CA ASP A 15 -2.52 5.03 -9.40
C ASP A 15 -2.31 3.63 -8.79
N ALA A 16 -3.06 3.32 -7.74
CA ALA A 16 -3.06 2.00 -7.11
C ALA A 16 -3.50 0.90 -8.09
N LEU A 17 -4.47 1.21 -8.97
CA LEU A 17 -4.93 0.30 -10.01
C LEU A 17 -3.84 0.05 -11.05
N ASN A 18 -3.15 1.09 -11.49
CA ASN A 18 -2.07 0.98 -12.46
C ASN A 18 -0.90 0.14 -11.90
N LYS A 19 -0.53 0.37 -10.64
CA LYS A 19 0.42 -0.47 -9.89
C LYS A 19 -0.04 -1.92 -9.79
N LEU A 20 -1.31 -2.15 -9.44
CA LEU A 20 -1.90 -3.48 -9.35
C LEU A 20 -1.82 -4.19 -10.71
N MET A 21 -2.20 -3.52 -11.80
CA MET A 21 -2.13 -4.05 -13.16
C MET A 21 -0.68 -4.37 -13.56
N SER A 22 0.27 -3.50 -13.20
CA SER A 22 1.69 -3.71 -13.43
C SER A 22 2.25 -4.92 -12.67
N LEU A 23 1.77 -5.17 -11.44
CA LEU A 23 2.17 -6.33 -10.62
C LEU A 23 1.57 -7.65 -11.12
N LEU A 24 0.32 -7.63 -11.57
CA LEU A 24 -0.40 -8.83 -12.05
C LEU A 24 -0.02 -9.22 -13.48
N GLY A 25 0.43 -8.25 -14.29
CA GLY A 25 0.65 -8.45 -15.72
C GLY A 25 -0.66 -8.65 -16.52
N PRO A 26 -0.56 -8.74 -17.85
CA PRO A 26 -1.72 -8.76 -18.74
C PRO A 26 -2.63 -9.97 -18.53
N GLU A 27 -2.10 -11.17 -18.25
CA GLU A 27 -2.92 -12.33 -17.88
C GLU A 27 -3.65 -12.11 -16.55
N GLY A 28 -2.95 -11.70 -15.49
CA GLY A 28 -3.55 -11.50 -14.18
C GLY A 28 -4.65 -10.42 -14.17
N VAL A 29 -4.46 -9.36 -14.97
CA VAL A 29 -5.48 -8.33 -15.20
C VAL A 29 -6.69 -8.90 -15.93
N SER A 30 -6.49 -9.70 -16.98
CA SER A 30 -7.60 -10.32 -17.73
C SER A 30 -8.43 -11.24 -16.85
N HIS A 31 -7.79 -12.01 -15.96
CA HIS A 31 -8.48 -12.82 -14.95
C HIS A 31 -9.27 -11.96 -13.96
N LEU A 32 -8.70 -10.85 -13.49
CA LEU A 32 -9.39 -9.92 -12.59
C LEU A 32 -10.65 -9.32 -13.25
N VAL A 33 -10.52 -8.90 -14.50
CA VAL A 33 -11.62 -8.34 -15.28
C VAL A 33 -12.71 -9.39 -15.52
N ALA A 34 -12.32 -10.65 -15.76
CA ALA A 34 -13.26 -11.76 -15.93
C ALA A 34 -14.06 -12.07 -14.65
N GLN A 35 -13.51 -11.75 -13.47
CA GLN A 35 -14.23 -11.86 -12.19
C GLN A 35 -15.19 -10.69 -11.94
N GLY A 36 -15.10 -9.62 -12.72
CA GLY A 36 -16.00 -8.48 -12.68
C GLY A 36 -15.54 -7.32 -11.78
N PRO A 37 -16.29 -6.20 -11.79
CA PRO A 37 -15.94 -4.95 -11.10
C PRO A 37 -15.72 -5.11 -9.60
N GLU A 38 -16.50 -5.96 -8.96
CA GLU A 38 -16.45 -6.12 -7.51
C GLU A 38 -15.16 -6.79 -7.06
N ALA A 39 -14.68 -7.79 -7.81
CA ALA A 39 -13.40 -8.45 -7.57
C ALA A 39 -12.21 -7.50 -7.79
N VAL A 40 -12.30 -6.67 -8.84
CA VAL A 40 -11.31 -5.62 -9.11
C VAL A 40 -11.27 -4.63 -7.94
N ASN A 41 -12.42 -4.14 -7.49
CA ASN A 41 -12.51 -3.18 -6.38
C ASN A 41 -12.00 -3.80 -5.06
N ALA A 42 -12.41 -5.02 -4.73
CA ALA A 42 -11.97 -5.71 -3.51
C ALA A 42 -10.45 -5.95 -3.50
N ARG A 43 -9.88 -6.33 -4.65
CA ARG A 43 -8.43 -6.52 -4.77
C ARG A 43 -7.67 -5.21 -4.71
N LEU A 44 -8.22 -4.14 -5.29
CA LEU A 44 -7.65 -2.80 -5.21
C LEU A 44 -7.67 -2.26 -3.77
N GLU A 45 -8.78 -2.45 -3.05
CA GLU A 45 -8.90 -2.07 -1.64
C GLU A 45 -7.93 -2.86 -0.76
N SER A 46 -7.81 -4.17 -0.99
CA SER A 46 -6.82 -5.01 -0.29
C SER A 46 -5.40 -4.56 -0.57
N PHE A 47 -5.09 -4.14 -1.80
CA PHE A 47 -3.76 -3.64 -2.16
C PHE A 47 -3.47 -2.31 -1.46
N SER A 48 -4.41 -1.37 -1.50
CA SER A 48 -4.30 -0.08 -0.82
C SER A 48 -4.15 -0.24 0.70
N ARG A 49 -4.90 -1.15 1.31
CA ARG A 49 -4.79 -1.47 2.74
C ARG A 49 -3.45 -2.11 3.09
N TYR A 50 -2.92 -2.97 2.22
CA TYR A 50 -1.60 -3.56 2.40
C TYR A 50 -0.49 -2.50 2.34
N GLU A 51 -0.52 -1.60 1.33
CA GLU A 51 0.41 -0.46 1.26
C GLU A 51 0.32 0.42 2.52
N ASN A 52 -0.90 0.71 2.98
CA ASN A 52 -1.10 1.51 4.18
C ASN A 52 -0.54 0.83 5.44
N ALA A 53 -0.86 -0.44 5.66
CA ALA A 53 -0.34 -1.21 6.79
C ALA A 53 1.19 -1.35 6.76
N LEU A 54 1.78 -1.47 5.57
CA LEU A 54 3.23 -1.50 5.42
C LEU A 54 3.86 -0.17 5.81
N LEU A 55 3.26 0.95 5.39
CA LEU A 55 3.71 2.28 5.78
C LEU A 55 3.58 2.51 7.29
N GLU A 56 2.45 2.11 7.89
CA GLU A 56 2.26 2.18 9.36
C GLU A 56 3.32 1.35 10.08
N HIS A 57 3.56 0.11 9.66
CA HIS A 57 4.57 -0.75 10.28
C HIS A 57 5.98 -0.15 10.20
N VAL A 58 6.35 0.43 9.06
CA VAL A 58 7.64 1.10 8.89
C VAL A 58 7.72 2.34 9.77
N GLN A 59 6.65 3.13 9.87
CA GLN A 59 6.56 4.29 10.75
C GLN A 59 6.72 3.90 12.23
N GLU A 60 6.03 2.85 12.67
CA GLU A 60 6.14 2.30 14.03
C GLU A 60 7.56 1.83 14.33
N ARG A 61 8.19 1.11 13.39
CA ARG A 61 9.58 0.66 13.52
C ARG A 61 10.56 1.83 13.62
N MET A 62 10.36 2.89 12.84
CA MET A 62 11.18 4.10 12.93
C MET A 62 10.99 4.82 14.26
N SER A 63 9.76 4.95 14.75
CA SER A 63 9.47 5.54 16.07
C SER A 63 10.10 4.73 17.20
N ALA A 64 10.01 3.40 17.15
CA ALA A 64 10.64 2.51 18.13
C ALA A 64 12.17 2.61 18.09
N ALA A 65 12.76 2.66 16.89
CA ALA A 65 14.20 2.85 16.73
C ALA A 65 14.67 4.23 17.24
N SER A 66 13.89 5.29 16.97
CA SER A 66 14.16 6.64 17.46
C SER A 66 14.11 6.68 18.99
N ALA A 67 13.07 6.11 19.60
CA ALA A 67 12.95 6.02 21.06
C ALA A 67 14.10 5.23 21.70
N ALA A 68 14.53 4.12 21.10
CA ALA A 68 15.69 3.35 21.56
C ALA A 68 17.01 4.14 21.44
N SER A 69 17.13 5.00 20.43
CA SER A 69 18.29 5.87 20.23
C SER A 69 18.35 6.98 21.28
N SER A 70 17.20 7.54 21.66
CA SER A 70 17.08 8.55 22.73
C SER A 70 17.34 7.98 24.13
N ALA A 71 17.06 6.70 24.35
CA ALA A 71 17.34 6.02 25.62
C ALA A 71 18.84 5.74 25.86
N THR A 72 19.70 5.94 24.84
CA THR A 72 21.15 5.75 24.92
C THR A 72 21.91 7.07 25.08
N LEU A 73 21.29 8.12 25.62
CA LEU A 73 22.03 9.28 26.12
C LEU A 73 22.74 8.85 27.42
N PRO A 74 24.09 8.75 27.47
CA PRO A 74 24.78 8.48 28.71
C PRO A 74 24.50 9.65 29.65
N CYS A 75 23.84 9.39 30.77
CA CYS A 75 23.84 10.30 31.90
C CYS A 75 25.30 10.58 32.28
N TYR A 76 25.80 11.77 31.95
CA TYR A 76 27.03 12.28 32.54
C TYR A 76 26.69 12.75 33.96
N PRO A 77 27.25 12.16 35.03
CA PRO A 77 27.11 12.75 36.36
C PRO A 77 27.99 14.00 36.41
N THR A 78 27.38 15.16 36.53
CA THR A 78 28.06 16.38 36.98
C THR A 78 28.36 16.20 38.46
N GLY A 79 29.62 15.84 38.76
CA GLY A 79 30.21 15.86 40.09
C GLY A 79 31.30 16.92 40.17
#